data_AF-A0A3D0WM77-F1
#
_entry.id   AF-A0A3D0WM77-F1
#
_cell.length_a   1.000
_cell.length_b   1.000
_cell.length_c   1.000
_cell.angle_alpha   90.00
_cell.angle_beta   90.00
_cell.angle_gamma   90.00
#
_symmetry.space_group_name_H-M   'P 1'
#
loop_
_entity.id
_entity.type
_entity.pdbx_description
1 polymer ?
#
loop_
_entity_poly.entity_id
_entity_poly.type
_entity_poly.pdbx_seq_one_letter_code
_entity_poly.pdbx_strand_id
1 'polypeptide(L)'
;MKVVTGLVLLICCSSVYGQKNSIISKNAKIEKVGTGYSFTEGPAVSGEGRVYFTDQPNDRIYVWDEGKGISLWAEETGRSNGLYVDADGQLVSCADLHNQIVRFGKDKKMQVV
;
A
#
# COMPACT_ATOMS: atom_id res chain seq x y z
N MET A 1 36.05 46.92 -9.45
CA MET A 1 36.11 45.44 -9.58
C MET A 1 35.40 44.66 -8.46
N LYS A 2 35.16 45.19 -7.25
CA LYS A 2 34.48 44.43 -6.17
C LYS A 2 32.93 44.38 -6.26
N VAL A 3 32.30 45.32 -6.96
CA VAL A 3 30.83 45.40 -7.09
C VAL A 3 30.29 44.39 -8.12
N VAL A 4 31.09 44.07 -9.15
CA VAL A 4 30.70 43.14 -10.23
C VAL A 4 30.69 41.69 -9.73
N THR A 5 31.54 41.35 -8.76
CA THR A 5 31.62 39.99 -8.19
C THR A 5 30.41 39.63 -7.32
N GLY A 6 29.78 40.61 -6.66
CA GLY A 6 28.59 40.39 -5.84
C GLY A 6 27.30 40.14 -6.64
N LEU A 7 27.19 40.72 -7.84
CA LEU A 7 26.00 40.60 -8.67
C LEU A 7 25.91 39.22 -9.36
N VAL A 8 27.05 38.61 -9.69
CA VAL A 8 27.11 37.27 -10.31
C VAL A 8 26.72 36.18 -9.30
N LEU A 9 27.02 36.37 -8.01
CA LEU A 9 26.67 35.39 -6.98
C LEU A 9 25.15 35.33 -6.70
N LEU A 10 24.41 36.43 -6.89
CA LEU A 10 22.96 36.47 -6.67
C LEU A 10 22.15 35.72 -7.73
N ILE A 11 22.69 35.57 -8.95
CA ILE A 11 21.99 34.97 -10.10
C ILE A 11 22.05 33.43 -10.07
N CYS A 12 23.04 32.84 -9.39
CA CYS A 12 23.18 31.37 -9.29
C CYS A 12 22.26 30.69 -8.27
N CYS A 13 21.53 31.44 -7.43
CA CYS A 13 20.67 30.86 -6.40
C CYS A 13 19.20 30.61 -6.83
N SER A 14 18.79 30.99 -8.04
CA SER A 14 17.37 31.09 -8.38
C SER A 14 16.73 29.85 -9.01
N SER A 15 17.43 28.71 -9.13
CA SER A 15 16.95 27.59 -9.94
C SER A 15 16.96 26.23 -9.23
N VAL A 16 16.49 26.17 -7.98
CA VAL A 16 16.04 24.90 -7.41
C VAL A 16 14.52 24.85 -7.54
N TYR A 17 14.02 24.65 -8.77
CA TYR A 17 12.61 24.29 -8.95
C TYR A 17 12.42 22.88 -8.42
N GLY A 18 11.54 22.71 -7.44
CA GLY A 18 11.07 21.40 -7.01
C GLY A 18 10.52 20.62 -8.20
N GLN A 19 10.71 19.30 -8.18
CA GLN A 19 10.23 18.40 -9.22
C GLN A 19 8.72 18.62 -9.45
N LYS A 20 8.28 18.68 -10.72
CA LYS A 20 6.86 18.83 -11.04
C LYS A 20 6.09 17.63 -10.50
N ASN A 21 5.12 17.86 -9.63
CA ASN A 21 4.20 16.84 -9.09
C ASN A 21 3.17 16.45 -10.16
N SER A 22 3.56 15.68 -11.18
CA SER A 22 2.66 15.27 -12.27
C SER A 22 1.85 14.00 -11.98
N ILE A 23 2.20 13.25 -10.92
CA ILE A 23 1.53 11.98 -10.59
C ILE A 23 0.30 12.17 -9.68
N ILE A 24 0.17 13.33 -9.03
CA ILE A 24 -0.95 13.66 -8.17
C ILE A 24 -1.87 14.62 -8.90
N SER A 25 -3.15 14.25 -9.06
CA SER A 25 -4.15 15.14 -9.67
C SER A 25 -4.27 16.43 -8.86
N LYS A 26 -4.52 17.56 -9.55
CA LYS A 26 -4.60 18.91 -8.94
C LYS A 26 -5.57 18.97 -7.75
N ASN A 27 -6.63 18.16 -7.77
CA ASN A 27 -7.68 18.13 -6.74
C ASN A 27 -7.71 16.82 -5.94
N ALA A 28 -6.64 16.01 -6.01
CA ALA A 28 -6.56 14.78 -5.23
C ALA A 28 -6.61 15.11 -3.74
N LYS A 29 -7.43 14.37 -2.99
CA LYS A 29 -7.51 14.44 -1.53
C LYS A 29 -7.18 13.09 -0.95
N ILE A 30 -6.44 13.09 0.14
CA ILE A 30 -6.23 11.89 0.94
C ILE A 30 -7.51 11.69 1.75
N GLU A 31 -8.11 10.52 1.61
CA GLU A 31 -9.31 10.13 2.36
C GLU A 31 -8.97 8.93 3.25
N LYS A 32 -9.36 9.03 4.52
CA LYS A 32 -9.19 7.93 5.46
C LYS A 32 -10.35 6.95 5.29
N VAL A 33 -10.06 5.78 4.73
CA VAL A 33 -11.07 4.76 4.39
C VAL A 33 -11.48 3.87 5.58
N GLY A 34 -10.65 3.78 6.62
CA GLY A 34 -10.93 2.93 7.79
C GLY A 34 -10.02 3.21 8.98
N THR A 35 -10.44 2.75 10.16
CA THR A 35 -9.70 2.77 11.43
C THR A 35 -10.10 1.59 12.30
N GLY A 36 -9.43 1.38 13.43
CA GLY A 36 -9.78 0.34 14.40
C GLY A 36 -9.00 -0.97 14.25
N TYR A 37 -7.99 -0.98 13.37
CA TYR A 37 -7.04 -2.07 13.21
C TYR A 37 -5.91 -1.94 14.22
N SER A 38 -5.28 -3.06 14.57
CA SER A 38 -4.11 -3.06 15.45
C SER A 38 -2.86 -2.64 14.68
N PHE A 39 -2.58 -3.27 13.54
CA PHE A 39 -1.44 -2.91 12.69
C PHE A 39 -1.69 -3.32 11.24
N THR A 40 -1.91 -2.33 10.37
CA THR A 40 -2.19 -2.58 8.96
C THR A 40 -0.91 -2.73 8.15
N GLU A 41 -0.82 -3.77 7.34
CA GLU A 41 0.34 -4.06 6.49
C GLU A 41 -0.05 -4.64 5.14
N GLY A 42 0.96 -4.79 4.28
CA GLY A 42 0.92 -5.60 3.06
C GLY A 42 -0.28 -5.34 2.14
N PRO A 43 -0.51 -4.10 1.68
CA PRO A 43 -1.59 -3.85 0.74
C PRO A 43 -1.32 -4.56 -0.60
N ALA A 44 -2.35 -5.22 -1.16
CA ALA A 44 -2.30 -5.80 -2.50
C ALA A 44 -3.57 -5.47 -3.28
N VAL A 45 -3.42 -5.14 -4.57
CA VAL A 45 -4.53 -4.70 -5.43
C VAL A 45 -4.87 -5.81 -6.42
N SER A 46 -6.15 -6.21 -6.51
CA SER A 46 -6.59 -7.13 -7.56
C SER A 46 -6.78 -6.43 -8.91
N GLY A 47 -6.91 -7.22 -9.97
CA GLY A 47 -7.26 -6.70 -11.31
C GLY A 47 -8.61 -5.97 -11.37
N GLU A 48 -9.49 -6.16 -10.38
CA GLU A 48 -10.77 -5.44 -10.25
C GLU A 48 -10.65 -4.13 -9.45
N GLY A 49 -9.44 -3.76 -9.01
CA GLY A 49 -9.21 -2.54 -8.21
C GLY A 49 -9.54 -2.70 -6.72
N ARG A 50 -9.81 -3.92 -6.25
CA ARG A 50 -10.02 -4.18 -4.81
C ARG A 50 -8.69 -4.18 -4.09
N VAL A 51 -8.62 -3.55 -2.92
CA VAL A 51 -7.39 -3.42 -2.13
C VAL A 51 -7.50 -4.30 -0.89
N TYR A 52 -6.71 -5.36 -0.85
CA TYR A 52 -6.56 -6.23 0.31
C TYR A 52 -5.49 -5.67 1.22
N PHE A 53 -5.64 -5.84 2.53
CA PHE A 53 -4.64 -5.47 3.52
C PHE A 53 -4.80 -6.33 4.78
N THR A 54 -3.73 -6.48 5.54
CA THR A 54 -3.74 -7.27 6.78
C THR A 54 -4.04 -6.40 7.99
N ASP A 55 -4.62 -6.99 9.03
CA ASP A 55 -4.52 -6.51 10.40
C ASP A 55 -3.75 -7.58 11.19
N GLN A 56 -2.43 -7.53 11.08
CA GLN A 56 -1.56 -8.68 11.35
C GLN A 56 -1.70 -9.24 12.77
N PRO A 57 -1.73 -8.42 13.84
CA PRO A 57 -1.84 -8.94 15.21
C PRO A 57 -3.19 -9.61 15.49
N ASN A 58 -4.23 -9.23 14.75
CA ASN A 58 -5.59 -9.76 14.88
C ASN A 58 -5.85 -10.97 13.97
N ASP A 59 -4.86 -11.42 13.21
CA ASP A 59 -4.93 -12.55 12.30
C ASP A 59 -6.07 -12.45 11.26
N ARG A 60 -6.18 -11.28 10.64
CA ARG A 60 -7.23 -10.96 9.67
C ARG A 60 -6.67 -10.35 8.39
N ILE A 61 -7.33 -10.64 7.29
CA ILE A 61 -7.20 -9.91 6.03
C ILE A 61 -8.54 -9.22 5.74
N TYR A 62 -8.47 -7.94 5.43
CA TYR A 62 -9.60 -7.11 5.00
C TYR A 62 -9.50 -6.79 3.52
N VAL A 63 -10.61 -6.35 2.94
CA VAL A 63 -10.66 -5.86 1.56
C VAL A 63 -11.47 -4.56 1.49
N TRP A 64 -10.88 -3.54 0.87
CA TRP A 64 -11.55 -2.31 0.46
C TRP A 64 -11.98 -2.41 -1.00
N ASP A 65 -13.22 -2.01 -1.28
CA ASP A 65 -13.82 -1.98 -2.61
C ASP A 65 -14.47 -0.60 -2.82
N GLU A 66 -14.21 0.01 -3.97
CA GLU A 66 -14.68 1.36 -4.27
C GLU A 66 -16.21 1.42 -4.21
N GLY A 67 -16.75 2.34 -3.41
CA GLY A 67 -18.20 2.49 -3.20
C GLY A 67 -18.83 1.49 -2.23
N LYS A 68 -18.19 0.35 -1.93
CA LYS A 68 -18.66 -0.62 -0.92
C LYS A 68 -17.96 -0.50 0.43
N GLY A 69 -16.77 0.10 0.45
CA GLY A 69 -15.98 0.29 1.66
C GLY A 69 -15.22 -0.96 2.08
N ILE A 70 -14.90 -1.05 3.37
CA ILE A 70 -14.08 -2.13 3.92
C ILE A 70 -14.94 -3.27 4.46
N SER A 71 -14.54 -4.50 4.16
CA SER A 71 -15.15 -5.71 4.72
C SER A 71 -14.07 -6.72 5.12
N LEU A 72 -14.39 -7.60 6.06
CA LEU A 72 -13.53 -8.73 6.42
C LEU A 72 -13.47 -9.71 5.23
N TRP A 73 -12.26 -10.06 4.81
CA TRP A 73 -12.06 -11.04 3.75
C TRP A 73 -11.82 -12.45 4.29
N ALA A 74 -10.90 -12.60 5.25
CA ALA A 74 -10.61 -13.86 5.95
C ALA A 74 -10.10 -13.63 7.38
N GLU A 75 -10.34 -14.62 8.24
CA GLU A 75 -9.72 -14.77 9.57
C GLU A 75 -8.82 -16.02 9.54
N GLU A 76 -8.05 -16.26 10.61
CA GLU A 76 -7.15 -17.42 10.73
C GLU A 76 -6.14 -17.48 9.57
N THR A 77 -5.58 -16.32 9.24
CA THR A 77 -4.73 -16.07 8.07
C THR A 77 -3.25 -16.39 8.30
N GLY A 78 -2.92 -17.08 9.40
CA GLY A 78 -1.55 -17.40 9.77
C GLY A 78 -0.71 -16.18 10.14
N ARG A 79 -1.38 -15.13 10.66
CA ARG A 79 -0.80 -13.81 10.92
C ARG A 79 -0.10 -13.26 9.67
N SER A 80 -0.85 -13.24 8.57
CA SER A 80 -0.42 -12.68 7.30
C SER A 80 0.10 -11.25 7.45
N ASN A 81 1.19 -10.94 6.73
CA ASN A 81 1.80 -9.61 6.69
C ASN A 81 1.79 -9.09 5.23
N GLY A 82 2.88 -9.30 4.48
CA GLY A 82 2.97 -8.88 3.08
C GLY A 82 2.04 -9.70 2.18
N LEU A 83 1.18 -9.03 1.40
CA LEU A 83 0.29 -9.65 0.43
C LEU A 83 0.73 -9.40 -1.01
N TYR A 84 0.36 -10.30 -1.90
CA TYR A 84 0.47 -10.16 -3.35
C TYR A 84 -0.71 -10.85 -4.01
N VAL A 85 -1.27 -10.26 -5.07
CA VAL A 85 -2.25 -10.94 -5.93
C VAL A 85 -1.50 -11.51 -7.12
N ASP A 86 -1.49 -12.84 -7.24
CA ASP A 86 -0.79 -13.54 -8.33
C ASP A 86 -1.54 -13.45 -9.67
N ALA A 87 -0.92 -14.00 -10.73
CA ALA A 87 -1.45 -13.94 -12.08
C ALA A 87 -2.80 -14.65 -12.26
N ASP A 88 -3.14 -15.59 -11.37
CA ASP A 88 -4.41 -16.30 -11.34
C ASP A 88 -5.47 -15.56 -10.48
N GLY A 89 -5.11 -14.40 -9.94
CA GLY A 89 -5.97 -13.60 -9.07
C GLY A 89 -6.06 -14.13 -7.64
N GLN A 90 -5.16 -15.03 -7.23
CA GLN A 90 -5.12 -15.58 -5.88
C GLN A 90 -4.25 -14.72 -4.97
N LEU A 91 -4.63 -14.62 -3.69
CA LEU A 91 -3.79 -13.97 -2.70
C LEU A 91 -2.66 -14.90 -2.27
N VAL A 92 -1.44 -14.38 -2.29
CA VAL A 92 -0.24 -14.96 -1.71
C VAL A 92 0.18 -14.08 -0.55
N SER A 93 0.64 -14.69 0.54
CA SER A 93 1.00 -13.98 1.77
C SER A 93 2.27 -14.53 2.39
N CYS A 94 3.08 -13.63 2.97
CA CYS A 94 4.04 -13.98 3.99
C CYS A 94 3.30 -14.10 5.33
N ALA A 95 3.14 -15.32 5.84
CA ALA A 95 2.43 -15.66 7.08
C ALA A 95 3.42 -15.93 8.22
N ASP A 96 3.45 -15.04 9.23
CA ASP A 96 4.51 -15.05 10.24
C ASP A 96 4.27 -16.01 11.41
N LEU A 97 3.04 -16.50 11.60
CA LEU A 97 2.72 -17.43 12.71
C LEU A 97 3.59 -18.70 12.65
N HIS A 98 3.87 -19.17 11.44
CA HIS A 98 4.68 -20.35 11.18
C HIS A 98 5.85 -20.09 10.21
N ASN A 99 6.13 -18.82 9.89
CA ASN A 99 7.18 -18.40 8.95
C ASN A 99 7.04 -19.06 7.56
N GLN A 100 5.87 -18.92 6.95
CA GLN A 100 5.51 -19.59 5.70
C GLN A 100 5.13 -18.59 4.61
N ILE A 101 5.33 -19.00 3.36
CA ILE A 101 4.60 -18.41 2.24
C ILE A 101 3.35 -19.26 2.03
N VAL A 102 2.20 -18.60 1.97
CA VAL A 102 0.92 -19.27 1.78
C VAL A 102 0.17 -18.67 0.61
N ARG A 103 -0.58 -19.50 -0.10
CA ARG A 103 -1.54 -19.09 -1.12
C ARG A 103 -2.94 -19.40 -0.61
N PHE A 104 -3.87 -18.49 -0.85
CA PHE A 104 -5.27 -18.69 -0.55
C PHE A 104 -6.03 -19.24 -1.78
N GLY A 105 -6.72 -20.35 -1.59
CA GLY A 105 -7.66 -20.91 -2.56
C GLY A 105 -8.84 -19.97 -2.85
N LYS A 106 -9.64 -20.29 -3.88
CA LYS A 106 -10.90 -19.57 -4.15
C LYS A 106 -11.91 -19.66 -3.00
N ASP A 107 -11.81 -20.73 -2.21
CA ASP A 107 -12.56 -20.95 -0.97
C ASP A 107 -11.93 -20.23 0.25
N LYS A 108 -10.88 -19.43 0.01
CA LYS A 108 -10.08 -18.70 1.01
C LYS A 108 -9.34 -19.60 1.99
N LYS A 109 -9.16 -20.89 1.68
CA LYS A 109 -8.33 -21.76 2.50
C LYS A 109 -6.87 -21.55 2.20
N MET A 110 -6.07 -21.52 3.27
CA MET A 110 -4.64 -21.36 3.22
C MET A 110 -3.96 -22.67 2.78
N GLN A 111 -3.01 -22.57 1.84
CA GLN A 111 -2.14 -23.65 1.41
C GLN A 111 -0.69 -23.16 1.46
N VAL A 112 0.18 -23.91 2.12
CA VAL A 112 1.62 -23.60 2.12
C VAL A 112 2.17 -23.81 0.71
N VAL A 113 2.94 -22.85 0.23
CA VAL A 113 3.60 -22.89 -1.09
C VAL A 113 4.92 -23.63 -1.01
#